data_AF-A0A927NGI3-F1
#
_entry.id   AF-A0A927NGI3-F1
#
_cell.length_a   1.000
_cell.length_b   1.000
_cell.length_c   1.000
_cell.angle_alpha   90.00
_cell.angle_beta   90.00
_cell.angle_gamma   90.00
#
_symmetry.space_group_name_H-M   'P 1'
#
loop_
_entity.id
_entity.type
_entity.pdbx_description
1 polymer ?
#
loop_
_entity_poly.entity_id
_entity_poly.type
_entity_poly.pdbx_seq_one_letter_code
_entity_poly.pdbx_strand_id
1 'polypeptide(L)' 'MDGVPFIFDDFAQGLYGLPKSDVLRFKSETGRLIIRPSGTEPKMKIYLQSKGKDVIDAQEKNDKMLEFINTFIK' A
#
# COMPACT_ATOMS: atom_id res chain seq x y z
N MET A 1 -5.52 11.04 -14.22
CA MET A 1 -5.78 11.40 -12.79
C MET A 1 -7.27 11.67 -12.72
N ASP A 2 -8.06 10.59 -12.76
CA ASP A 2 -9.47 10.65 -13.19
C ASP A 2 -10.39 10.18 -12.07
N GLY A 3 -10.62 11.01 -11.06
CA GLY A 3 -11.77 10.88 -10.14
C GLY A 3 -12.00 9.55 -9.41
N VAL A 4 -11.08 8.58 -9.50
CA VAL A 4 -11.20 7.28 -8.84
C VAL A 4 -11.03 7.52 -7.34
N PRO A 5 -12.01 7.17 -6.50
CA PRO A 5 -11.91 7.38 -5.07
C PRO A 5 -10.67 6.65 -4.53
N PHE A 6 -9.80 7.45 -3.94
CA PHE A 6 -8.63 6.98 -3.22
C PHE A 6 -8.95 7.04 -1.74
N ILE A 7 -8.92 5.89 -1.08
CA ILE A 7 -9.18 5.77 0.35
C ILE A 7 -7.84 5.77 1.06
N PHE A 8 -7.70 6.69 2.01
CA PHE A 8 -6.61 6.72 2.97
C PHE A 8 -7.15 6.35 4.35
N ASP A 9 -6.60 5.29 4.91
CA ASP A 9 -6.93 4.82 6.26
C ASP A 9 -5.69 4.93 7.15
N ASP A 10 -5.86 5.61 8.28
CA ASP A 10 -4.91 5.66 9.39
C ASP A 10 -5.47 4.84 10.56
N PHE A 11 -4.74 3.79 10.95
CA PHE A 11 -5.14 2.89 12.02
C PHE A 11 -4.63 3.32 13.40
N ALA A 12 -4.02 4.49 13.55
CA ALA A 12 -3.47 4.96 14.83
C ALA A 12 -4.51 5.01 15.97
N GLN A 13 -5.79 5.22 15.66
CA GLN A 13 -6.89 5.19 16.63
C GLN A 13 -7.78 3.94 16.55
N GLY A 14 -7.40 2.97 15.72
CA GLY A 14 -8.25 1.84 15.36
C GLY A 14 -9.30 2.24 14.32
N LEU A 15 -9.70 1.28 13.48
CA LEU A 15 -10.62 1.56 12.36
C LEU A 15 -11.34 0.30 11.91
N TYR A 16 -12.61 0.41 11.51
CA TYR A 16 -13.46 -0.73 11.09
C TYR A 16 -13.55 -1.86 12.12
N GLY A 17 -13.55 -1.53 13.42
CA GLY A 17 -13.55 -2.52 14.51
C GLY A 17 -12.19 -3.18 14.78
N LEU A 18 -11.14 -2.79 14.05
CA LEU A 18 -9.77 -3.23 14.31
C LEU A 18 -9.11 -2.36 15.39
N PRO A 19 -8.23 -2.93 16.23
CA PRO A 19 -7.53 -2.20 17.27
C PRO A 19 -6.54 -1.17 16.69
N LYS A 20 -6.04 -0.30 17.57
CA LYS A 20 -5.00 0.67 17.24
C LYS A 20 -3.74 -0.04 16.71
N SER A 21 -3.15 0.49 15.64
CA SER A 21 -1.88 0.00 15.11
C SER A 21 -1.18 1.05 14.27
N ASP A 22 0.15 0.96 14.17
CA ASP A 22 0.97 1.82 13.31
C ASP A 22 0.90 1.35 11.85
N VAL A 23 -0.30 1.41 11.26
CA VAL A 23 -0.55 0.98 9.89
C VAL A 23 -1.20 2.12 9.12
N LEU A 24 -0.63 2.45 7.97
CA LEU A 24 -1.25 3.29 6.97
C LEU A 24 -1.65 2.44 5.78
N ARG A 25 -2.88 2.62 5.29
CA ARG A 25 -3.37 1.95 4.08
C ARG A 25 -3.88 2.98 3.08
N PHE A 26 -3.43 2.80 1.85
CA PHE A 26 -3.88 3.53 0.68
C PHE A 26 -4.55 2.53 -0.27
N LYS A 27 -5.76 2.80 -0.71
CA LYS A 27 -6.53 1.89 -1.57
C LYS A 27 -7.23 2.66 -2.70
N SER A 28 -7.25 2.06 -3.88
CA SER A 28 -8.12 2.45 -5.00
C SER A 28 -8.86 1.20 -5.53
N GLU A 29 -9.66 1.39 -6.58
CA GLU A 29 -10.27 0.28 -7.32
C GLU A 29 -9.25 -0.66 -7.99
N THR A 30 -8.05 -0.17 -8.23
CA THR A 30 -7.01 -0.86 -9.01
C THR A 30 -5.85 -1.38 -8.17
N GLY A 31 -5.82 -1.10 -6.87
CA GLY A 31 -4.74 -1.58 -6.02
C GLY A 31 -4.78 -1.07 -4.58
N ARG A 32 -3.76 -1.48 -3.82
CA ARG A 32 -3.53 -1.02 -2.45
C ARG A 32 -2.05 -0.99 -2.12
N LEU A 33 -1.71 -0.08 -1.22
CA LEU A 33 -0.41 0.11 -0.60
C LEU A 33 -0.62 0.10 0.92
N ILE A 34 0.15 -0.71 1.64
CA ILE A 34 0.13 -0.75 3.11
C ILE A 34 1.54 -0.49 3.62
N ILE A 35 1.67 0.42 4.57
CA ILE A 35 2.94 0.82 5.19
C ILE A 35 2.83 0.61 6.70
N ARG A 36 3.85 -0.03 7.29
CA ARG A 36 3.93 -0.24 8.75
C ARG A 36 5.37 -0.41 9.21
N PRO A 37 5.71 -0.11 10.47
CA PRO A 37 6.98 -0.53 11.05
C PRO A 37 6.99 -2.05 11.25
N SER A 38 8.19 -2.63 11.15
CA SER A 38 8.45 -3.99 11.61
C SER A 38 8.49 -4.01 13.13
N GLY A 39 7.92 -5.06 13.75
CA GLY A 39 7.89 -5.20 15.21
C GLY A 39 9.19 -5.71 15.84
N THR A 40 10.10 -6.26 15.03
CA THR A 40 11.31 -6.95 15.52
C THR A 40 12.61 -6.38 14.96
N GLU A 41 12.55 -5.58 13.91
CA GLU A 41 13.73 -5.01 13.25
C GLU A 41 13.51 -3.52 13.01
N PRO A 42 14.57 -2.69 12.97
CA PRO A 42 14.45 -1.26 12.68
C PRO A 42 14.22 -1.02 11.16
N LYS A 43 13.13 -1.56 10.63
CA LYS A 43 12.77 -1.51 9.20
C LYS A 43 11.31 -1.13 9.01
N MET A 44 11.02 -0.46 7.90
CA MET A 44 9.66 -0.24 7.41
C MET A 44 9.27 -1.36 6.45
N LYS A 45 8.05 -1.91 6.60
CA LYS A 45 7.47 -2.88 5.68
C LYS A 45 6.46 -2.18 4.78
N ILE A 46 6.60 -2.41 3.49
CA ILE A 46 5.69 -1.90 2.46
C ILE A 46 5.12 -3.09 1.71
N TYR A 47 3.79 -3.16 1.65
CA TYR A 47 3.07 -4.18 0.88
C TYR A 47 2.38 -3.51 -0.29
N LEU A 48 2.66 -3.98 -1.50
CA LEU A 48 2.10 -3.49 -2.75
C LEU A 48 1.20 -4.56 -3.36
N GLN A 49 0.06 -4.14 -3.86
CA GLN A 49 -0.81 -5.00 -4.65
C GLN A 49 -1.51 -4.16 -5.71
N SER A 50 -1.46 -4.63 -6.95
CA SER A 50 -2.23 -4.10 -8.06
C SER A 50 -3.22 -5.15 -8.59
N LYS A 51 -4.26 -4.66 -9.25
CA LYS A 51 -5.25 -5.46 -9.97
C LYS A 51 -4.88 -5.48 -11.45
N GLY A 52 -4.49 -6.65 -11.94
CA GLY A 52 -4.25 -6.93 -13.35
C GLY A 52 -5.40 -7.69 -13.99
N LYS A 53 -5.46 -7.68 -15.32
CA LYS A 53 -6.35 -8.56 -16.10
C LYS A 53 -5.91 -10.03 -16.04
N ASP A 54 -4.61 -10.24 -15.82
CA ASP A 54 -3.94 -11.52 -15.64
C ASP A 54 -2.73 -11.33 -14.71
N VAL A 55 -2.01 -12.42 -14.44
CA VAL A 55 -0.83 -12.40 -13.54
C VAL A 55 0.31 -11.54 -14.10
N ILE A 56 0.50 -11.53 -15.42
CA ILE A 56 1.59 -10.79 -16.08
C ILE A 56 1.34 -9.29 -15.95
N ASP A 57 0.13 -8.83 -16.30
CA ASP A 57 -0.28 -7.42 -16.18
C ASP A 57 -0.26 -6.95 -14.71
N ALA A 58 -0.65 -7.80 -13.76
CA ALA A 58 -0.55 -7.48 -12.33
C ALA A 58 0.92 -7.32 -11.89
N GLN A 59 1.81 -8.20 -12.37
CA GLN A 59 3.22 -8.13 -12.03
C GLN A 59 3.88 -6.86 -12.61
N GLU A 60 3.65 -6.55 -13.88
CA GLU A 60 4.17 -5.33 -14.53
C GLU A 60 3.73 -4.05 -13.80
N LYS A 61 2.49 -4.02 -13.31
CA LYS A 61 1.98 -2.88 -12.52
C LYS A 61 2.65 -2.80 -11.14
N ASN A 62 2.86 -3.94 -10.48
CA ASN A 62 3.58 -3.98 -9.20
C ASN A 62 5.04 -3.51 -9.37
N ASP A 63 5.71 -3.93 -10.44
CA ASP A 63 7.10 -3.56 -10.70
C ASP A 63 7.24 -2.05 -10.95
N LYS A 64 6.35 -1.45 -11.75
CA LYS A 64 6.30 0.01 -11.95
C LYS A 64 6.05 0.77 -10.65
N MET A 65 5.17 0.25 -9.78
CA MET A 65 4.93 0.86 -8.46
C MET A 65 6.17 0.77 -7.57
N LEU A 66 6.88 -0.36 -7.60
CA LEU A 66 8.10 -0.56 -6.84
C LEU A 66 9.22 0.39 -7.31
N GLU A 67 9.43 0.50 -8.62
CA GLU A 67 10.37 1.46 -9.22
C GLU A 67 10.06 2.89 -8.78
N PHE A 68 8.79 3.30 -8.84
CA PHE A 68 8.36 4.62 -8.39
C PHE A 68 8.65 4.86 -6.91
N ILE A 69 8.31 3.91 -6.03
CA ILE A 69 8.55 4.03 -4.59
C ILE A 69 10.04 4.17 -4.28
N ASN A 70 10.90 3.43 -4.99
CA ASN A 70 12.35 3.51 -4.85
C ASN A 70 12.92 4.89 -5.21
N THR A 71 12.17 5.76 -5.91
CA THR A 71 12.59 7.15 -6.14
C THR A 71 12.44 8.04 -4.89
N PHE A 72 11.61 7.64 -3.92
CA PHE A 72 11.36 8.38 -2.67
C PHE A 72 12.09 7.80 -1.47
N ILE A 73 12.37 6.50 -1.50
CA ILE A 73 13.13 5.81 -0.45
C ILE A 73 14.61 5.87 -0.83
N LYS A 74 15.39 6.65 -0.08
CA LYS A 74 16.85 6.75 -0.20
C LYS A 74 17.55 5.88 0.83
#